data_AF-A0A8J9VPB4-F1
#
_entry.id   AF-A0A8J9VPB4-F1
#
_cell.length_a   1.000
_cell.length_b   1.000
_cell.length_c   1.000
_cell.angle_alpha   90.00
_cell.angle_beta   90.00
_cell.angle_gamma   90.00
#
_symmetry.space_group_name_H-M   'P 1'
#
loop_
_entity.id
_entity.type
_entity.pdbx_description
1 polymer ?
#
loop_
_entity_poly.entity_id
_entity_poly.type
_entity_poly.pdbx_seq_one_letter_code
_entity_poly.pdbx_strand_id
1 'polypeptide(L)'
;MAAKQNSIANEGPTTSSDIPLTSLEQSLLSLEKLDRASPELWPEQIPGVSEFAAMQNPNQSPPSWNKGLTKEDYTYIQQLGSLTISSLITEVKKLHDLAYQLGLEEAKEMTRGKYLNIFSNRRQR
;
A
#
# COMPACT_ATOMS: atom_id res chain seq x y z
N MET A 1 26.41 -53.13 1.47
CA MET A 1 25.25 -53.33 0.59
C MET A 1 24.19 -54.12 1.33
N ALA A 2 22.92 -53.83 1.04
CA ALA A 2 21.69 -54.51 1.45
C ALA A 2 21.12 -54.18 2.85
N ALA A 3 19.90 -53.63 2.78
CA ALA A 3 18.99 -53.29 3.87
C ALA A 3 18.21 -54.51 4.38
N LYS A 4 17.76 -54.46 5.64
CA LYS A 4 16.44 -55.00 6.01
C LYS A 4 15.88 -54.39 7.29
N GLN A 5 14.80 -53.65 7.08
CA GLN A 5 13.61 -53.36 7.89
C GLN A 5 13.57 -53.89 9.34
N ASN A 6 13.20 -53.00 10.27
CA ASN A 6 12.40 -53.40 11.43
C ASN A 6 11.30 -52.39 11.75
N SER A 7 10.07 -52.81 11.42
CA SER A 7 8.77 -52.58 12.06
C SER A 7 8.58 -51.30 12.90
N ILE A 8 7.92 -50.30 12.32
CA ILE A 8 7.21 -49.26 13.10
C ILE A 8 5.81 -49.80 13.38
N ALA A 9 5.59 -50.13 14.64
CA ALA A 9 4.30 -50.50 15.18
C ALA A 9 3.36 -49.29 15.20
N ASN A 10 2.13 -49.60 14.88
CA ASN A 10 0.92 -48.80 14.84
C ASN A 10 0.64 -48.07 16.17
N GLU A 11 0.67 -46.74 16.15
CA GLU A 11 -0.03 -45.90 17.12
C GLU A 11 -1.04 -45.06 16.31
N GLY A 12 -2.32 -45.27 16.57
CA GLY A 12 -3.44 -44.78 15.74
C GLY A 12 -3.61 -43.26 15.70
N PRO A 13 -4.62 -42.77 14.96
CA PRO A 13 -4.92 -41.35 14.91
C PRO A 13 -5.40 -40.92 16.30
N THR A 14 -4.57 -40.16 17.03
CA THR A 14 -5.03 -39.43 18.19
C THR A 14 -6.02 -38.37 17.71
N THR A 15 -7.28 -38.76 17.82
CA THR A 15 -8.49 -37.95 17.87
C THR A 15 -8.20 -36.50 18.26
N SER A 16 -8.56 -35.59 17.37
CA SER A 16 -8.44 -34.14 17.43
C SER A 16 -9.32 -33.48 18.51
N SER A 17 -9.52 -34.12 19.66
CA SER A 17 -10.63 -33.83 20.59
C SER A 17 -10.24 -33.50 22.03
N ASP A 18 -8.96 -33.30 22.37
CA ASP A 18 -8.57 -32.92 23.74
C ASP A 18 -7.45 -31.87 23.77
N ILE A 19 -7.51 -30.85 22.91
CA ILE A 19 -6.78 -29.61 23.20
C ILE A 19 -7.63 -28.88 24.24
N PRO A 20 -7.12 -28.62 25.47
CA PRO A 20 -7.87 -27.83 26.45
C PRO A 20 -8.31 -26.53 25.79
N LEU A 21 -9.60 -26.18 25.89
CA LEU A 21 -10.18 -25.02 25.19
C LEU A 21 -9.36 -23.74 25.44
N THR A 22 -8.81 -23.61 26.65
CA THR A 22 -7.92 -22.52 27.07
C THR A 22 -6.60 -22.47 26.29
N SER A 23 -6.05 -23.63 25.88
CA SER A 23 -4.85 -23.73 25.05
C SER A 23 -5.13 -23.35 23.59
N LEU A 24 -6.32 -23.67 23.07
CA LEU A 24 -6.72 -23.27 21.73
C LEU A 24 -6.98 -21.76 21.68
N GLU A 25 -7.66 -21.21 22.68
CA GLU A 25 -7.86 -19.77 22.83
C GLU A 25 -6.53 -19.00 22.91
N GLN A 26 -5.56 -19.51 23.68
CA GLN A 26 -4.21 -18.94 23.74
C GLN A 26 -3.46 -19.00 22.41
N SER A 27 -3.67 -20.05 21.60
CA SER A 27 -3.09 -20.13 20.27
C SER A 27 -3.77 -19.21 19.24
N LEU A 28 -5.02 -18.81 19.48
CA LEU A 28 -5.79 -17.90 18.62
C LEU A 28 -5.58 -16.42 18.97
N LEU A 29 -4.96 -16.13 20.12
CA LEU A 29 -4.52 -14.79 20.49
C LEU A 29 -3.33 -14.40 19.59
N SER A 30 -3.57 -13.53 18.62
CA SER A 30 -2.50 -12.90 17.86
C SER A 30 -1.75 -11.91 18.75
N LEU A 31 -0.48 -12.20 19.05
CA LEU A 31 0.44 -11.27 19.72
C LEU A 31 1.02 -10.22 18.75
N GLU A 32 0.41 -10.06 17.58
CA GLU A 32 0.84 -9.16 16.54
C GLU A 32 0.56 -7.71 16.98
N LYS A 33 1.64 -6.92 17.11
CA LYS A 33 1.51 -5.47 17.21
C LYS A 33 1.13 -4.95 15.83
N LEU A 34 -0.14 -4.60 15.67
CA LEU A 34 -0.62 -3.78 14.57
C LEU A 34 -0.08 -2.35 14.77
N ASP A 35 1.23 -2.15 14.57
CA ASP A 35 1.84 -0.84 14.39
C ASP A 35 1.37 -0.30 13.03
N ARG A 36 0.08 -0.01 12.95
CA ARG A 36 -0.63 0.64 11.83
C ARG A 36 -0.32 2.13 11.75
N ALA A 37 0.80 2.56 12.34
CA ALA A 37 1.36 3.84 11.93
C ALA A 37 1.60 3.69 10.42
N SER A 38 0.94 4.54 9.63
CA SER A 38 1.21 4.61 8.20
C SER A 38 2.72 4.64 8.01
N PRO A 39 3.28 3.77 7.14
CA PRO A 39 4.71 3.81 6.84
C PRO A 39 5.13 5.25 6.60
N GLU A 40 6.24 5.68 7.21
CA GLU A 40 6.75 7.03 6.98
C GLU A 40 6.93 7.19 5.47
N LEU A 41 6.19 8.15 4.89
CA LEU A 41 6.02 8.27 3.44
C LEU A 41 7.37 8.41 2.72
N TRP A 42 8.43 8.75 3.46
CA TRP A 42 9.81 8.79 3.06
C TRP A 42 10.72 8.43 4.25
N PRO A 43 11.46 7.31 4.24
CA PRO A 43 12.36 6.95 5.35
C PRO A 43 13.56 7.89 5.51
N GLU A 44 13.88 8.69 4.50
CA GLU A 44 14.80 9.82 4.64
C GLU A 44 14.01 11.09 4.99
N GLN A 45 14.36 11.73 6.11
CA GLN A 45 13.92 13.10 6.40
C GLN A 45 14.50 14.05 5.35
N ILE A 46 13.75 14.29 4.28
CA ILE A 46 14.06 15.35 3.32
C ILE A 46 13.78 16.69 4.02
N PRO A 47 14.80 17.50 4.31
CA PRO A 47 14.61 18.78 4.99
C PRO A 47 13.61 19.64 4.19
N GLY A 48 12.52 20.03 4.84
CA GLY A 48 11.45 20.84 4.25
C GLY A 48 10.15 20.10 3.91
N VAL A 49 10.16 18.77 3.67
CA VAL A 49 8.93 18.02 3.32
C VAL A 49 8.03 17.80 4.54
N SER A 50 8.63 17.39 5.67
CA SER A 50 7.89 17.12 6.92
C SER A 50 7.26 18.38 7.53
N GLU A 51 7.86 19.55 7.29
CA GLU A 51 7.41 20.84 7.82
C GLU A 51 6.33 21.48 6.92
N PHE A 52 6.39 21.24 5.60
CA PHE A 52 5.37 21.72 4.65
C PHE A 52 4.01 21.04 4.84
N ALA A 53 4.00 19.75 5.25
CA ALA A 53 2.76 19.04 5.54
C ALA A 53 1.94 19.68 6.67
N ALA A 54 2.61 20.39 7.61
CA ALA A 54 1.96 21.08 8.72
C ALA A 54 1.49 22.50 8.35
N MET A 55 2.02 23.10 7.28
CA MET A 55 1.65 24.44 6.83
C MET A 55 0.39 24.40 5.94
N GLN A 56 -0.76 24.10 6.53
CA GLN A 56 -2.04 24.31 5.86
C GLN A 56 -2.26 25.81 5.64
N ASN A 57 -2.34 26.22 4.38
CA ASN A 57 -2.63 27.60 4.00
C ASN A 57 -4.11 27.92 4.33
N PRO A 58 -4.43 29.01 5.05
CA PRO A 58 -5.79 29.32 5.49
C PRO A 58 -6.79 29.58 4.34
N ASN A 59 -6.32 29.71 3.09
CA ASN A 59 -7.15 29.85 1.90
C ASN A 59 -7.28 28.57 1.06
N GLN A 60 -6.90 27.40 1.58
CA GLN A 60 -7.09 26.14 0.87
C GLN A 60 -8.58 25.80 0.82
N SER A 61 -9.20 26.02 -0.34
CA SER A 61 -10.43 25.31 -0.69
C SER A 61 -10.15 23.81 -0.56
N PRO A 62 -11.14 23.01 -0.13
CA PRO A 62 -10.97 21.58 -0.03
C PRO A 62 -10.44 21.07 -1.37
N PRO A 63 -9.37 20.26 -1.34
CA PRO A 63 -8.69 19.85 -2.55
C PRO A 63 -9.69 19.13 -3.46
N SER A 64 -9.49 19.23 -4.78
CA SER A 64 -10.48 18.75 -5.76
C SER A 64 -10.85 17.28 -5.59
N TRP A 65 -9.95 16.44 -5.07
CA TRP A 65 -10.21 15.03 -4.76
C TRP A 65 -11.14 14.81 -3.55
N ASN A 66 -11.31 15.81 -2.68
CA ASN A 66 -12.26 15.76 -1.56
C ASN A 66 -13.69 16.09 -2.00
N LYS A 67 -13.88 16.51 -3.26
CA LYS A 67 -15.21 16.69 -3.84
C LYS A 67 -15.83 15.31 -4.06
N GLY A 68 -17.12 15.19 -3.76
CA GLY A 68 -17.88 13.97 -4.07
C GLY A 68 -17.86 13.65 -5.57
N LEU A 69 -18.25 12.43 -5.92
CA LEU A 69 -18.31 11.98 -7.31
C LEU A 69 -19.14 12.93 -8.18
N THR A 70 -18.52 13.42 -9.25
CA THR A 70 -19.17 14.27 -10.24
C THR A 70 -20.04 13.45 -11.19
N LYS A 71 -20.91 14.10 -11.95
CA LYS A 71 -21.75 13.42 -12.94
C LYS A 71 -20.88 12.71 -13.99
N GLU A 72 -19.78 13.34 -14.34
CA GLU A 72 -18.78 12.88 -15.28
C GLU A 72 -18.14 11.56 -14.77
N ASP A 73 -17.80 11.50 -13.48
CA ASP A 73 -17.25 10.29 -12.86
C ASP A 73 -18.23 9.12 -12.93
N TYR A 74 -19.53 9.36 -12.65
CA TYR A 74 -20.55 8.32 -12.79
C TYR A 74 -20.67 7.81 -14.23
N THR A 75 -20.60 8.71 -15.22
CA THR A 75 -20.63 8.31 -16.63
C THR A 75 -19.40 7.49 -17.01
N TYR A 76 -18.22 7.85 -16.48
CA TYR A 76 -16.99 7.13 -16.74
C TYR A 76 -17.00 5.71 -16.12
N ILE A 77 -17.50 5.57 -14.90
CA ILE A 77 -17.67 4.26 -14.23
C ILE A 77 -18.62 3.36 -15.03
N GLN A 78 -19.74 3.91 -15.51
CA GLN A 78 -20.68 3.19 -16.37
C GLN A 78 -20.01 2.73 -17.68
N GLN A 79 -19.23 3.61 -18.32
CA GLN A 79 -18.47 3.27 -19.52
C GLN A 79 -17.50 2.13 -19.27
N LEU A 80 -16.71 2.19 -18.18
CA LEU A 80 -15.78 1.12 -17.81
C LEU A 80 -16.50 -0.21 -17.53
N GLY A 81 -17.66 -0.18 -16.88
CA GLY A 81 -18.48 -1.36 -16.61
C GLY A 81 -19.10 -2.00 -17.86
N SER A 82 -19.29 -1.22 -18.92
CA SER A 82 -19.81 -1.70 -20.22
C SER A 82 -18.74 -2.35 -21.12
N LEU A 83 -17.46 -2.23 -20.76
CA LEU A 83 -16.36 -2.78 -21.55
C LEU A 83 -16.32 -4.31 -21.49
N THR A 84 -15.86 -4.92 -22.58
CA THR A 84 -15.50 -6.34 -22.58
C THR A 84 -14.25 -6.58 -21.74
N ILE A 85 -14.08 -7.80 -21.22
CA ILE A 85 -12.94 -8.17 -20.37
C ILE A 85 -11.60 -7.87 -21.06
N SER A 86 -11.48 -8.14 -22.36
CA SER A 86 -10.27 -7.84 -23.13
C SER A 86 -9.98 -6.34 -23.25
N SER A 87 -11.02 -5.52 -23.44
CA SER A 87 -10.87 -4.06 -23.48
C SER A 87 -10.53 -3.50 -22.11
N LEU A 88 -11.13 -4.02 -21.05
CA LEU A 88 -10.82 -3.62 -19.67
C LEU A 88 -9.35 -3.92 -19.32
N ILE A 89 -8.85 -5.10 -19.68
CA ILE A 89 -7.42 -5.46 -19.48
C ILE A 89 -6.51 -4.48 -20.24
N THR A 90 -6.92 -4.05 -21.44
CA THR A 90 -6.15 -3.10 -22.23
C THR A 90 -6.12 -1.71 -21.57
N GLU A 91 -7.25 -1.23 -21.05
CA GLU A 91 -7.29 0.03 -20.29
C GLU A 91 -6.45 -0.04 -19.01
N VAL A 92 -6.48 -1.16 -18.28
CA VAL A 92 -5.63 -1.37 -17.09
C VAL A 92 -4.15 -1.31 -17.46
N LYS A 93 -3.73 -1.93 -18.57
CA LYS A 93 -2.34 -1.84 -19.05
C LYS A 93 -1.94 -0.41 -19.43
N LYS A 94 -2.80 0.31 -20.14
CA LYS A 94 -2.55 1.73 -20.47
C LYS A 94 -2.37 2.57 -19.21
N LEU A 95 -3.23 2.38 -18.21
CA LEU A 95 -3.14 3.11 -16.94
C LEU A 95 -1.85 2.78 -16.18
N HIS A 96 -1.44 1.51 -16.19
CA HIS A 96 -0.17 1.09 -15.61
C HIS A 96 1.02 1.77 -16.29
N ASP A 97 1.04 1.79 -17.63
CA ASP A 97 2.13 2.41 -18.39
C ASP A 97 2.18 3.93 -18.17
N LEU A 98 1.01 4.58 -18.09
CA LEU A 98 0.89 6.00 -17.77
C LEU A 98 1.41 6.30 -16.36
N ALA A 99 1.01 5.51 -15.36
CA ALA A 99 1.47 5.67 -13.98
C ALA A 99 3.00 5.53 -13.88
N TYR A 100 3.59 4.58 -14.61
CA TYR A 100 5.04 4.43 -14.69
C TYR A 100 5.71 5.66 -15.31
N GLN A 101 5.18 6.17 -16.44
CA GLN A 101 5.71 7.38 -17.09
C GLN A 101 5.64 8.61 -16.17
N LEU A 102 4.50 8.82 -15.49
CA LEU A 102 4.35 9.90 -14.52
C LEU A 102 5.34 9.79 -13.36
N GLY A 103 5.56 8.58 -12.83
CA GLY A 103 6.55 8.37 -11.76
C GLY A 103 7.98 8.73 -12.18
N LEU A 104 8.36 8.43 -13.42
CA LEU A 104 9.67 8.84 -13.97
C LEU A 104 9.78 10.37 -14.11
N GLU A 105 8.72 11.02 -14.59
CA GLU A 105 8.67 12.48 -14.74
C GLU A 105 8.73 13.19 -13.39
N GLU A 106 7.95 12.72 -12.41
CA GLU A 106 7.96 13.24 -11.05
C GLU A 106 9.35 13.11 -10.42
N ALA A 107 9.99 11.94 -10.49
CA ALA A 107 11.33 11.73 -9.95
C ALA A 107 12.38 12.68 -10.57
N LYS A 108 12.25 12.94 -11.88
CA LYS A 108 13.10 13.89 -12.60
C LYS A 108 12.88 15.33 -12.11
N GLU A 109 11.63 15.76 -11.97
CA GLU A 109 11.32 17.11 -11.49
C GLU A 109 11.69 17.29 -10.01
N MET A 110 11.53 16.27 -9.18
CA MET A 110 12.01 16.28 -7.79
C MET A 110 13.53 16.45 -7.72
N THR A 111 14.27 15.71 -8.55
CA THR A 111 15.73 15.84 -8.66
C THR A 111 16.13 17.24 -9.15
N ARG A 112 15.42 17.78 -10.13
CA ARG A 112 15.63 19.15 -10.61
C ARG A 112 15.36 20.17 -9.51
N GLY A 113 14.27 20.02 -8.75
CA GLY A 113 13.96 20.86 -7.61
C GLY A 113 15.06 20.86 -6.55
N LYS A 114 15.67 19.69 -6.28
CA LYS A 114 16.83 19.55 -5.40
C LYS A 114 18.03 20.37 -5.89
N TYR A 115 18.37 20.29 -7.17
CA TYR A 115 19.48 21.08 -7.74
C TYR A 115 19.21 22.59 -7.77
N LEU A 116 17.96 22.98 -7.98
CA LEU A 116 17.54 24.38 -7.93
C LEU A 116 17.34 24.90 -6.50
N ASN A 117 17.54 24.03 -5.50
CA ASN A 117 17.44 24.34 -4.08
C ASN A 117 16.11 25.00 -3.69
N ILE A 118 15.01 24.71 -4.42
CA ILE A 118 13.70 25.33 -4.18
C ILE A 118 13.08 24.89 -2.84
N PHE A 119 13.55 23.76 -2.32
CA PHE A 119 13.15 23.21 -1.01
C PHE A 119 14.04 23.71 0.13
N SER A 120 15.11 24.48 -0.15
CA SER A 120 15.91 25.05 0.93
C SER A 120 15.13 26.14 1.65
N ASN A 121 15.06 26.00 2.96
CA ASN A 121 14.34 26.91 3.81
C ASN A 121 15.03 28.28 3.76
N ARG A 122 14.29 29.32 3.35
CA ARG A 122 14.73 30.72 3.43
C ARG A 122 14.69 31.10 4.92
N ARG A 123 15.65 30.62 5.72
CA ARG A 123 15.93 31.16 7.04
C ARG A 123 16.46 32.57 6.84
N GLN A 124 15.54 33.52 6.65
CA GLN A 124 15.81 34.94 6.84
C GLN A 124 16.27 35.08 8.30
N ARG A 125 17.51 35.53 8.46
CA ARG A 125 18.05 36.02 9.73
C ARG A 125 17.31 37.30 10.14
#